data_AF-A0A919G5X6-F1
#
_entry.id   AF-A0A919G5X6-F1
#
_cell.length_a   1.000
_cell.length_b   1.000
_cell.length_c   1.000
_cell.angle_alpha   90.00
_cell.angle_beta   90.00
_cell.angle_gamma   90.00
#
_symmetry.space_group_name_H-M   'P 1'
#
loop_
_entity.id
_entity.type
_entity.pdbx_description
1 polymer ?
#
loop_
_entity_poly.entity_id
_entity_poly.type
_entity_poly.pdbx_seq_one_letter_code
_entity_poly.pdbx_strand_id
1 'polypeptide(L)'
;MVGLTDDTALFMTPLLFTTTAGLDQMLQATGTTGAILVTTSDPAGVSNRLEAAGFTVRSPAGLHDASLQLATDIYGSPVRLMVGVAFAAGTLIVALVAYTQVTEQQRELVVLKALGATLRRLRRIAVGQPAQVRAAARAAEADLATGLSSEHEGPSPLLRVGSAGVVFEL
;
A
#
# COMPACT_ATOMS: atom_id res chain seq x y z
N MET A 1 22.90 25.84 -5.58
CA MET A 1 22.05 25.14 -4.58
C MET A 1 22.39 25.72 -3.22
N VAL A 2 21.39 26.15 -2.43
CA VAL A 2 21.62 26.92 -1.18
C VAL A 2 21.18 26.20 0.10
N GLY A 3 20.67 24.97 -0.01
CA GLY A 3 20.30 24.15 1.14
C GLY A 3 19.63 22.84 0.71
N LEU A 4 19.62 21.87 1.62
CA LEU A 4 18.79 20.66 1.56
C LEU A 4 17.82 20.71 2.73
N THR A 5 16.60 20.21 2.53
CA THR A 5 15.62 20.02 3.60
C THR A 5 15.59 18.55 3.97
N ASP A 6 15.86 18.23 5.23
CA ASP A 6 15.99 16.86 5.72
C ASP A 6 14.62 16.16 5.91
N ASP A 7 13.54 16.93 6.07
CA ASP A 7 12.20 16.44 6.42
C ASP A 7 11.18 16.45 5.27
N THR A 8 11.63 16.34 4.01
CA THR A 8 10.71 16.19 2.87
C THR A 8 10.51 14.72 2.52
N ALA A 9 9.46 14.11 3.07
CA ALA A 9 9.08 12.73 2.77
C ALA A 9 8.40 12.63 1.39
N LEU A 10 9.18 12.74 0.31
CA LEU A 10 8.71 12.46 -1.05
C LEU A 10 9.56 11.36 -1.70
N PHE A 11 8.92 10.24 -1.96
CA PHE A 11 9.53 9.10 -2.64
C PHE A 11 9.36 9.27 -4.16
N MET A 12 10.47 9.20 -4.91
CA MET A 12 10.55 9.26 -6.39
C MET A 12 10.18 10.56 -7.10
N THR A 13 9.80 11.64 -6.39
CA THR A 13 9.53 12.94 -7.01
C THR A 13 10.44 14.02 -6.44
N PRO A 14 11.53 14.41 -7.13
CA PRO A 14 12.41 15.45 -6.64
C PRO A 14 11.69 16.80 -6.63
N LEU A 15 11.71 17.49 -5.49
CA LEU A 15 11.23 18.87 -5.38
C LEU A 15 12.39 19.85 -5.47
N LEU A 16 12.15 20.95 -6.17
CA LEU A 16 13.06 22.09 -6.25
C LEU A 16 12.34 23.32 -5.70
N PHE A 17 12.95 23.99 -4.73
CA PHE A 17 12.46 25.24 -4.19
C PHE A 17 13.26 26.39 -4.79
N THR A 18 12.56 27.38 -5.35
CA THR A 18 13.16 28.59 -5.91
C THR A 18 12.30 29.80 -5.58
N THR A 19 12.82 31.00 -5.80
CA THR A 19 12.04 32.24 -5.64
C THR A 19 11.04 32.38 -6.79
N THR A 20 9.91 33.03 -6.52
CA THR A 20 8.91 33.34 -7.56
C THR A 20 9.51 34.12 -8.72
N ALA A 21 10.35 35.11 -8.43
CA ALA A 21 11.08 35.86 -9.46
C ALA A 21 11.98 34.98 -10.33
N GLY A 22 12.66 33.99 -9.74
CA GLY A 22 13.47 33.03 -10.48
C GLY A 22 12.64 32.08 -11.34
N LEU A 23 11.49 31.65 -10.83
CA LEU A 23 10.55 30.80 -11.57
C LEU A 23 9.91 31.56 -12.74
N ASP A 24 9.48 32.81 -12.52
CA ASP A 24 8.92 33.69 -13.54
C ASP A 24 9.92 33.96 -14.68
N GLN A 25 11.18 34.19 -14.32
CA GLN A 25 12.25 34.39 -15.31
C GLN A 25 12.54 33.12 -16.12
N MET A 26 12.43 31.94 -15.50
CA MET A 26 12.69 30.66 -16.15
C MET A 26 11.53 30.19 -17.04
N LEU A 27 10.29 30.38 -16.59
CA LEU A 27 9.08 29.92 -17.29
C LEU A 27 8.46 30.98 -18.21
N GLN A 28 8.91 32.24 -18.13
CA GLN A 28 8.31 33.39 -18.83
C GLN A 28 6.78 33.52 -18.57
N ALA A 29 6.30 32.98 -17.46
CA ALA A 29 4.89 32.85 -17.12
C ALA A 29 4.55 33.72 -15.91
N THR A 30 4.71 35.04 -16.08
CA THR A 30 4.55 36.01 -14.99
C THR A 30 3.10 36.06 -14.49
N GLY A 31 2.92 36.02 -13.17
CA GLY A 31 1.63 36.24 -12.51
C GLY A 31 0.80 34.97 -12.29
N THR A 32 1.34 33.78 -12.55
CA THR A 32 0.63 32.51 -12.33
C THR A 32 1.09 31.88 -11.02
N THR A 33 0.44 32.26 -9.92
CA THR A 33 0.65 31.59 -8.61
C THR A 33 -0.37 30.48 -8.46
N GLY A 34 0.07 29.23 -8.39
CA GLY A 34 -0.86 28.10 -8.25
C GLY A 34 -1.49 28.04 -6.86
N ALA A 35 -0.68 28.24 -5.82
CA ALA A 35 -1.16 28.17 -4.44
C ALA A 35 -0.39 29.09 -3.49
N ILE A 36 -1.07 29.52 -2.42
CA ILE A 36 -0.49 30.32 -1.34
C ILE A 36 -0.63 29.56 -0.02
N LEU A 37 0.43 29.56 0.78
CA LEU A 37 0.47 29.00 2.13
C LEU A 37 0.29 30.14 3.13
N VAL A 38 -0.70 30.01 4.02
CA VAL A 38 -0.93 31.00 5.08
C VAL A 38 -0.85 30.34 6.45
N THR A 39 0.07 30.83 7.27
CA THR A 39 0.16 30.46 8.69
C THR A 39 -0.65 31.45 9.52
N THR A 40 -1.56 30.96 10.36
CA THR A 40 -2.42 31.78 11.20
C THR A 40 -2.67 31.10 12.56
N SER A 41 -2.91 31.91 13.59
CA SER A 41 -3.36 31.42 14.90
C SER A 41 -4.85 31.10 14.94
N ASP A 42 -5.64 31.64 14.01
CA ASP A 42 -7.08 31.41 13.85
C ASP A 42 -7.38 30.87 12.44
N PRO A 43 -7.19 29.55 12.21
CA PRO A 43 -7.41 28.94 10.90
C PRO A 43 -8.88 28.98 10.48
N ALA A 44 -9.82 28.74 11.40
CA ALA A 44 -11.25 28.69 11.08
C ALA A 44 -11.78 30.07 10.67
N GLY A 45 -11.43 31.13 11.41
CA GLY A 45 -11.88 32.49 11.08
C GLY A 45 -11.19 33.06 9.83
N VAL A 46 -9.98 32.62 9.49
CA VAL A 46 -9.32 32.99 8.23
C VAL A 46 -9.93 32.22 7.06
N SER A 47 -10.15 30.91 7.18
CA SER A 47 -10.80 30.11 6.14
C SER A 47 -12.19 30.64 5.79
N ASN A 48 -13.04 30.87 6.79
CA ASN A 48 -14.40 31.38 6.56
C ASN A 48 -14.41 32.73 5.85
N ARG A 49 -13.47 33.63 6.18
CA ARG A 49 -13.36 34.94 5.51
C ARG A 49 -12.91 34.81 4.06
N LEU A 50 -12.01 33.87 3.77
CA LEU A 50 -11.47 33.67 2.42
C LEU A 50 -12.46 32.92 1.54
N GLU A 51 -13.16 31.92 2.07
CA GLU A 51 -14.29 31.27 1.38
C GLU A 51 -15.40 32.28 1.08
N ALA A 52 -15.75 33.16 2.04
CA ALA A 52 -16.74 34.22 1.82
C ALA A 52 -16.30 35.25 0.77
N ALA A 53 -14.98 35.42 0.57
CA ALA A 53 -14.42 36.24 -0.49
C ALA A 53 -14.33 35.52 -1.85
N GLY A 54 -14.74 34.25 -1.92
CA GLY A 54 -14.78 33.46 -3.14
C GLY A 54 -13.50 32.68 -3.45
N PHE A 55 -12.57 32.56 -2.49
CA PHE A 55 -11.35 31.76 -2.67
C PHE A 55 -11.59 30.29 -2.35
N THR A 56 -10.87 29.41 -3.04
CA THR A 56 -10.83 27.98 -2.70
C THR A 56 -9.84 27.77 -1.56
N VAL A 57 -10.33 27.16 -0.48
CA VAL A 57 -9.60 27.02 0.77
C VAL A 57 -9.47 25.55 1.13
N ARG A 58 -8.25 25.08 1.34
CA ARG A 58 -7.94 23.70 1.73
C ARG A 58 -7.21 23.67 3.06
N SER A 59 -7.74 22.93 4.02
CA SER A 59 -7.07 22.68 5.29
C SER A 59 -5.93 21.66 5.13
N PRO A 60 -4.93 21.64 6.04
CA PRO A 60 -3.86 20.64 5.97
C PRO A 60 -4.40 19.20 5.99
N ALA A 61 -5.41 18.95 6.84
CA ALA A 61 -6.07 17.66 6.93
C ALA A 61 -6.75 17.28 5.60
N GLY A 62 -7.44 18.24 4.97
CA GLY A 62 -8.05 18.01 3.66
C GLY A 62 -7.04 17.76 2.53
N LEU A 63 -5.85 18.35 2.60
CA LEU A 63 -4.76 17.99 1.66
C LEU A 63 -4.23 16.59 1.91
N HIS A 64 -4.06 16.21 3.18
CA HIS A 64 -3.57 14.90 3.54
C HIS A 64 -4.52 13.81 3.03
N ASP A 65 -5.81 13.94 3.33
CA ASP A 65 -6.84 12.98 2.93
C ASP A 65 -6.93 12.88 1.40
N ALA A 66 -6.92 14.02 0.69
CA ALA A 66 -6.93 14.05 -0.77
C ALA A 66 -5.68 13.39 -1.38
N SER A 67 -4.51 13.60 -0.77
CA SER A 67 -3.26 13.00 -1.24
C SER A 67 -3.26 11.48 -1.04
N LEU A 68 -3.76 11.02 0.11
CA LEU A 68 -3.87 9.60 0.43
C LEU A 68 -4.87 8.91 -0.50
N GLN A 69 -6.01 9.55 -0.76
CA GLN A 69 -7.01 9.05 -1.71
C GLN A 69 -6.43 8.96 -3.13
N LEU A 70 -5.75 10.01 -3.59
CA LEU A 70 -5.12 10.03 -4.91
C LEU A 70 -4.06 8.93 -5.06
N ALA A 71 -3.20 8.76 -4.05
CA ALA A 71 -2.20 7.69 -4.04
C ALA A 71 -2.86 6.29 -4.05
N THR A 72 -3.91 6.10 -3.25
CA THR A 72 -4.63 4.84 -3.14
C THR A 72 -5.38 4.50 -4.43
N ASP A 73 -5.98 5.48 -5.10
CA ASP A 73 -6.71 5.24 -6.34
C ASP A 73 -5.78 4.92 -7.51
N ILE A 74 -4.66 5.65 -7.63
CA ILE A 74 -3.68 5.43 -8.71
C ILE A 74 -2.96 4.08 -8.54
N TYR A 75 -2.45 3.79 -7.35
CA TYR A 75 -1.64 2.59 -7.13
C TYR A 75 -2.43 1.38 -6.64
N GLY A 76 -3.63 1.58 -6.07
CA GLY A 76 -4.41 0.50 -5.49
C GLY A 76 -4.91 -0.51 -6.52
N SER A 77 -5.35 -0.04 -7.70
CA SER A 77 -5.83 -0.94 -8.75
C SER A 77 -4.71 -1.84 -9.32
N PRO A 78 -3.53 -1.32 -9.74
CA PRO A 78 -2.40 -2.15 -10.14
C PRO A 78 -1.92 -3.12 -9.05
N VAL A 79 -1.81 -2.66 -7.79
CA VAL A 79 -1.36 -3.50 -6.66
C VAL A 79 -2.33 -4.66 -6.43
N ARG A 80 -3.64 -4.42 -6.44
CA ARG A 80 -4.64 -5.49 -6.30
C ARG A 80 -4.55 -6.52 -7.42
N LEU A 81 -4.26 -6.09 -8.65
CA LEU A 81 -4.04 -7.00 -9.77
C LEU A 81 -2.81 -7.89 -9.54
N MET A 82 -1.69 -7.32 -9.09
CA MET A 82 -0.47 -8.08 -8.79
C MET A 82 -0.73 -9.13 -7.70
N VAL A 83 -1.42 -8.75 -6.63
CA VAL A 83 -1.83 -9.69 -5.57
C VAL A 83 -2.72 -10.80 -6.12
N GLY A 84 -3.70 -10.46 -6.98
CA GLY A 84 -4.57 -11.44 -7.61
C GLY A 84 -3.82 -12.44 -8.49
N VAL A 85 -2.87 -11.97 -9.31
CA VAL A 85 -2.04 -12.83 -10.17
C VAL A 85 -1.10 -13.70 -9.34
N ALA A 86 -0.45 -13.14 -8.31
CA ALA A 86 0.41 -13.91 -7.41
C ALA A 86 -0.36 -15.02 -6.68
N PHE A 87 -1.58 -14.72 -6.23
CA PHE A 87 -2.46 -15.70 -5.58
C PHE A 87 -2.86 -16.84 -6.53
N ALA A 88 -3.22 -16.52 -7.78
CA ALA A 88 -3.56 -17.52 -8.79
C ALA A 88 -2.35 -18.42 -9.12
N ALA A 89 -1.19 -17.81 -9.32
CA ALA A 89 0.06 -18.53 -9.59
C ALA A 89 0.44 -19.47 -8.42
N GLY A 90 0.39 -18.97 -7.18
CA GLY A 90 0.67 -19.77 -5.99
C GLY A 90 -0.29 -20.95 -5.84
N THR A 91 -1.58 -20.72 -6.05
CA THR A 91 -2.61 -21.78 -6.01
C THR A 91 -2.35 -22.85 -7.07
N LEU A 92 -1.99 -22.44 -8.28
CA LEU A 92 -1.70 -23.35 -9.39
C LEU A 92 -0.47 -24.22 -9.08
N ILE A 93 0.58 -23.64 -8.52
CA ILE A 93 1.79 -24.37 -8.12
C ILE A 93 1.44 -25.42 -7.06
N VAL A 94 0.68 -25.05 -6.03
CA VAL A 94 0.26 -25.98 -4.98
C VAL A 94 -0.58 -27.13 -5.56
N ALA A 95 -1.53 -26.82 -6.45
CA ALA A 95 -2.34 -27.82 -7.12
C ALA A 95 -1.50 -28.79 -7.96
N LEU A 96 -0.51 -28.26 -8.69
CA LEU A 96 0.39 -29.06 -9.52
C LEU A 96 1.27 -29.99 -8.67
N VAL A 97 1.87 -29.48 -7.60
CA VAL A 97 2.69 -30.27 -6.67
C VAL A 97 1.86 -31.39 -6.03
N ALA A 98 0.65 -31.06 -5.57
CA ALA A 98 -0.27 -32.05 -4.99
C ALA A 98 -0.68 -33.11 -6.03
N TYR A 99 -0.95 -32.70 -7.27
CA TYR A 99 -1.26 -33.64 -8.36
C TYR A 99 -0.10 -34.61 -8.60
N THR A 100 1.13 -34.10 -8.73
CA THR A 100 2.32 -34.94 -8.94
C THR A 100 2.48 -35.96 -7.82
N GLN A 101 2.40 -35.52 -6.56
CA GLN A 101 2.48 -36.40 -5.39
C GLN A 101 1.41 -37.51 -5.42
N VAL A 102 0.16 -37.18 -5.79
CA VAL A 102 -0.91 -38.17 -5.90
C VAL A 102 -0.61 -39.17 -7.03
N THR A 103 -0.11 -38.71 -8.18
CA THR A 103 0.19 -39.61 -9.31
C THR A 103 1.37 -40.55 -9.03
N GLU A 104 2.37 -40.11 -8.28
CA GLU A 104 3.48 -40.94 -7.82
C GLU A 104 2.96 -42.02 -6.86
N GLN A 105 2.15 -41.62 -5.87
CA GLN A 105 1.53 -42.57 -4.95
C GLN A 105 0.67 -43.60 -5.69
N GLN A 106 -0.11 -43.20 -6.69
CA GLN A 106 -0.94 -44.13 -7.46
C GLN A 106 -0.15 -45.28 -8.09
N ARG A 107 1.07 -45.04 -8.59
CA ARG A 107 1.91 -46.11 -9.16
C ARG A 107 2.27 -47.16 -8.10
N GLU A 108 2.62 -46.70 -6.91
CA GLU A 108 2.91 -47.57 -5.76
C GLU A 108 1.67 -48.37 -5.33
N LEU A 109 0.47 -47.75 -5.39
CA LEU A 109 -0.79 -48.41 -5.05
C LEU A 109 -1.18 -49.48 -6.07
N VAL A 110 -0.87 -49.27 -7.35
CA VAL A 110 -1.11 -50.26 -8.42
C VAL A 110 -0.23 -51.50 -8.20
N VAL A 111 1.04 -51.32 -7.81
CA VAL A 111 1.93 -52.44 -7.47
C VAL A 111 1.44 -53.18 -6.22
N LEU A 112 1.03 -52.45 -5.18
CA LEU A 112 0.44 -53.07 -3.97
C LEU A 112 -0.86 -53.83 -4.27
N LYS A 113 -1.68 -53.34 -5.22
CA LYS A 113 -2.89 -54.03 -5.68
C LYS A 113 -2.57 -55.30 -6.44
N ALA A 114 -1.50 -55.31 -7.25
CA ALA A 114 -1.02 -56.51 -7.93
C ALA A 114 -0.49 -57.58 -6.96
N LEU A 115 0.00 -57.15 -5.78
CA LEU A 115 0.43 -58.01 -4.67
C LEU A 115 -0.72 -58.42 -3.71
N GLY A 116 -1.97 -58.02 -3.99
CA GLY A 116 -3.15 -58.45 -3.25
C GLY A 116 -3.53 -57.62 -2.02
N ALA A 117 -2.97 -56.42 -1.83
CA ALA A 117 -3.23 -55.59 -0.64
C ALA A 117 -4.62 -54.90 -0.63
N THR A 118 -5.32 -54.95 0.51
CA THR A 118 -6.70 -54.47 0.70
C THR A 118 -6.79 -52.94 0.87
N LEU A 119 -7.60 -52.29 0.04
CA LEU A 119 -7.82 -50.83 -0.13
C LEU A 119 -8.12 -49.99 1.14
N ARG A 120 -8.37 -50.60 2.31
CA ARG A 120 -8.87 -49.91 3.51
C ARG A 120 -7.83 -49.07 4.26
N ARG A 121 -6.53 -49.35 4.14
CA ARG A 121 -5.47 -48.56 4.81
C ARG A 121 -5.10 -47.27 4.08
N LEU A 122 -5.30 -47.22 2.77
CA LEU A 122 -4.91 -46.09 1.92
C LEU A 122 -5.82 -44.87 2.06
N ARG A 123 -7.13 -45.10 2.28
CA ARG A 123 -8.09 -44.02 2.60
C ARG A 123 -7.77 -43.31 3.92
N ARG A 124 -7.09 -43.97 4.86
CA ARG A 124 -6.80 -43.41 6.19
C ARG A 124 -5.64 -42.41 6.15
N ILE A 125 -4.76 -42.49 5.15
CA ILE A 125 -3.63 -41.56 4.96
C ILE A 125 -4.09 -40.35 4.13
N ALA A 126 -4.88 -40.55 3.08
CA ALA A 126 -5.43 -39.48 2.24
C ALA A 126 -6.39 -38.51 2.98
N VAL A 127 -7.06 -38.96 4.04
CA VAL A 127 -7.97 -38.11 4.86
C VAL A 127 -7.22 -37.41 6.01
N GLY A 128 -6.03 -37.87 6.38
CA GLY A 128 -5.26 -37.32 7.51
C GLY A 128 -4.44 -36.06 7.18
N GLN A 129 -4.20 -35.76 5.90
CA GLN A 129 -3.22 -34.76 5.47
C GLN A 129 -3.73 -33.41 4.91
N PRO A 130 -4.99 -32.96 5.06
CA PRO A 130 -5.35 -31.56 4.78
C PRO A 130 -5.03 -30.60 5.95
N ALA A 131 -4.54 -31.10 7.09
CA ALA A 131 -4.23 -30.27 8.26
C ALA A 131 -2.97 -29.41 8.06
N GLN A 132 -1.95 -29.92 7.35
CA GLN A 132 -0.67 -29.22 7.16
C GLN A 132 -0.80 -28.06 6.17
N VAL A 133 -1.57 -28.22 5.09
CA VAL A 133 -1.82 -27.15 4.11
C VAL A 133 -2.70 -26.05 4.73
N ARG A 134 -3.69 -26.42 5.56
CA ARG A 134 -4.50 -25.44 6.32
C ARG A 134 -3.69 -24.70 7.38
N ALA A 135 -2.76 -25.38 8.04
CA ALA A 135 -1.85 -24.75 9.01
C ALA A 135 -0.88 -23.79 8.32
N ALA A 136 -0.31 -24.17 7.17
CA ALA A 136 0.56 -23.30 6.38
C ALA A 136 -0.18 -22.07 5.84
N ALA A 137 -1.43 -22.23 5.38
CA ALA A 137 -2.26 -21.11 4.93
C ALA A 137 -2.59 -20.14 6.08
N ARG A 138 -2.92 -20.65 7.27
CA ARG A 138 -3.14 -19.79 8.45
C ARG A 138 -1.88 -19.12 8.95
N ALA A 139 -0.74 -19.79 8.87
CA ALA A 139 0.55 -19.21 9.24
C ALA A 139 0.92 -18.06 8.29
N ALA A 140 0.69 -18.22 6.98
CA ALA A 140 0.87 -17.15 6.00
C ALA A 140 -0.08 -15.96 6.23
N GLU A 141 -1.34 -16.23 6.61
CA GLU A 141 -2.31 -15.17 6.96
C GLU A 141 -1.90 -14.41 8.23
N ALA A 142 -1.40 -15.12 9.25
CA ALA A 142 -0.90 -14.51 10.48
C ALA A 142 0.40 -13.71 10.27
N ASP A 143 1.30 -14.19 9.42
CA ASP A 143 2.55 -13.51 9.08
C ASP A 143 2.28 -12.23 8.28
N LEU A 144 1.32 -12.26 7.35
CA LEU A 144 0.88 -11.07 6.61
C LEU A 144 0.23 -10.02 7.54
N ALA A 145 -0.59 -10.45 8.50
CA ALA A 145 -1.20 -9.56 9.49
C ALA A 145 -0.17 -8.97 10.47
N THR A 146 0.87 -9.74 10.82
CA THR A 146 1.95 -9.30 11.72
C THR A 146 2.94 -8.38 11.00
N GLY A 147 3.25 -8.65 9.73
CA GLY A 147 4.07 -7.79 8.87
C GLY A 147 3.49 -6.39 8.71
N LEU A 148 2.18 -6.30 8.44
CA LEU A 148 1.45 -5.01 8.37
C LEU A 148 1.40 -4.27 9.72
N SER A 149 1.49 -4.98 10.84
CA SER A 149 1.52 -4.38 12.19
C SER A 149 2.94 -3.90 12.56
N SER A 150 3.97 -4.59 12.08
CA SER A 150 5.39 -4.27 12.39
C SER A 150 5.95 -3.07 11.63
N GLU A 151 5.32 -2.65 10.53
CA GLU A 151 5.69 -1.42 9.82
C GLU A 151 5.12 -0.14 10.49
N HIS A 152 4.28 -0.28 11.52
CA HIS A 152 3.70 0.85 12.26
C HIS A 152 4.44 1.21 13.56
N GLU A 153 5.56 0.55 13.87
CA GLU A 153 6.33 0.76 15.11
C GLU A 153 7.80 1.16 14.83
N GLY A 154 8.00 2.04 13.85
CA GLY A 154 9.18 2.92 13.85
C GLY A 154 8.95 4.07 14.83
N PRO A 155 9.94 4.51 15.63
CA PRO A 155 9.75 5.60 16.58
C PRO A 155 9.25 6.83 15.82
N SER A 156 8.00 7.19 16.05
CA SER A 156 7.42 8.41 15.51
C SER A 156 8.30 9.56 15.97
N PRO A 157 9.00 10.29 15.08
CA PRO A 157 9.49 11.60 15.46
C PRO A 157 8.25 12.39 15.80
N LEU A 158 8.19 12.87 17.04
CA LEU A 158 7.12 13.70 17.57
C LEU A 158 6.82 14.83 16.58
N LEU A 159 5.79 14.61 15.76
CA LEU A 159 5.16 15.62 14.94
C LEU A 159 4.41 16.55 15.89
N ARG A 160 5.14 17.47 16.52
CA ARG A 160 4.54 18.63 17.16
C ARG A 160 4.06 19.54 16.03
N VAL A 161 2.85 19.25 15.52
CA VAL A 161 2.13 20.13 14.59
C VAL A 161 1.86 21.44 15.30
N GLY A 162 2.80 22.38 15.13
CA GLY A 162 2.56 23.79 15.39
C GLY A 162 1.68 24.34 14.27
N SER A 163 0.46 24.71 14.65
CA SER A 163 -0.45 25.68 14.00
C SER A 163 -0.76 25.49 12.50
N ALA A 164 -1.97 24.98 12.28
CA ALA A 164 -2.82 25.08 11.11
C ALA A 164 -2.38 26.07 10.00
N GLY A 165 -1.90 25.51 8.88
CA GLY A 165 -1.64 26.21 7.64
C GLY A 165 -2.70 25.91 6.59
N VAL A 166 -3.41 26.92 6.12
CA VAL A 166 -4.45 26.75 5.10
C VAL A 166 -3.82 27.02 3.72
N VAL A 167 -4.09 26.13 2.76
CA VAL A 167 -3.58 26.20 1.37
C VAL A 167 -4.69 26.71 0.47
N PHE A 168 -4.38 27.68 -0.39
CA PHE A 168 -5.32 28.26 -1.36
C PHE A 168 -4.97 27.82 -2.77
N GLU A 169 -5.96 27.59 -3.63
CA GLU A 169 -5.78 27.58 -5.10
C GLU A 169 -6.51 28.82 -5.67
N LEU A 170 -5.84 29.53 -6.59
CA LEU A 170 -6.34 30.74 -7.26
C LEU A 170 -7.18 30.40 -8.50
#